data_AF-A0A4R0YI61-F1
#
_entry.id   AF-A0A4R0YI61-F1
#
_cell.length_a   1.000
_cell.length_b   1.000
_cell.length_c   1.000
_cell.angle_alpha   90.00
_cell.angle_beta   90.00
_cell.angle_gamma   90.00
#
_symmetry.space_group_name_H-M   'P 1'
#
loop_
_entity.id
_entity.type
_entity.pdbx_description
1 polymer ?
#
loop_
_entity_poly.entity_id
_entity_poly.type
_entity_poly.pdbx_seq_one_letter_code
_entity_poly.pdbx_strand_id
1 'polypeptide(L)'
;MTWFRPEGRAEDAGAPLLQRRRRAWEAVQPLPPREGCWWPGTWPAPEPAGPDPAALPVARFVGRRAKLAEGVTWIEGRIEAPGAGQTLRRKVGRLVLEGEAPDLLRLGAELARTLPLLPAGASLAEEALALAEDRAPRPRRSGPPSLAGAQSVEPAFLAAMAHLQDVLLAETPRCRLEQGPRGVHQSRVAIRRLRSILKLFRPVVDGPDWRAWDAQLGDLARALGSARDWDVFLGGIGAGTLEALDGDIRLKRLLRAALRERDAAYAALGRLLAGEEFRRTVWLGLQLALIRPHEVPNQPLAPFAAELLRKRWRRLKRAGAAMSGLDASALHEMRLDAKRLRYAAEPFSALWPGRASKRFTRRLAALQEALGLANDATVARGLAARLAGRGAGSFAIGTVTGFAAGRAEGSRIASIVAWKALKKAGPFWKTHAAADT
;
A
#
# COMPACT_ATOMS: atom_id res chain seq x y z
N MET A 1 -18.88 8.08 24.92
CA MET A 1 -19.38 9.15 24.03
C MET A 1 -18.19 10.01 23.67
N THR A 2 -18.08 10.38 22.40
CA THR A 2 -17.05 11.26 21.84
C THR A 2 -17.71 12.59 21.45
N TRP A 3 -17.08 13.75 21.69
CA TRP A 3 -17.70 15.09 21.59
C TRP A 3 -16.86 16.07 20.74
N PHE A 4 -17.50 17.06 20.06
CA PHE A 4 -16.86 18.14 19.28
C PHE A 4 -17.62 19.49 19.36
N ARG A 5 -16.97 20.63 19.01
CA ARG A 5 -17.55 22.00 18.98
C ARG A 5 -18.13 22.36 17.60
N PRO A 6 -19.11 23.27 17.46
CA PRO A 6 -19.94 23.39 16.25
C PRO A 6 -19.29 24.11 15.06
N GLU A 7 -18.17 24.82 15.23
CA GLU A 7 -17.67 25.76 14.23
C GLU A 7 -16.21 25.46 13.83
N GLY A 8 -16.04 24.76 12.70
CA GLY A 8 -14.73 24.53 12.08
C GLY A 8 -14.59 23.15 11.42
N ARG A 9 -13.93 23.08 10.24
CA ARG A 9 -13.46 21.80 9.69
C ARG A 9 -12.45 21.21 10.67
N ALA A 10 -12.42 19.89 10.84
CA ALA A 10 -11.57 19.18 11.82
C ALA A 10 -10.04 19.38 11.64
N GLU A 11 -9.59 20.13 10.63
CA GLU A 11 -8.20 20.56 10.48
C GLU A 11 -7.90 21.87 11.23
N ASP A 12 -8.92 22.62 11.69
CA ASP A 12 -8.81 24.00 12.19
C ASP A 12 -9.27 24.25 13.64
N ALA A 13 -9.61 23.24 14.45
CA ALA A 13 -10.14 23.49 15.80
C ALA A 13 -9.35 22.78 16.91
N GLY A 14 -8.67 23.56 17.75
CA GLY A 14 -7.86 23.11 18.89
C GLY A 14 -8.62 22.53 20.09
N ALA A 15 -9.80 21.93 19.90
CA ALA A 15 -10.55 21.26 20.97
C ALA A 15 -10.34 19.73 20.93
N PRO A 16 -9.95 19.07 22.04
CA PRO A 16 -9.66 17.63 22.05
C PRO A 16 -10.94 16.78 21.92
N LEU A 17 -10.87 15.64 21.22
CA LEU A 17 -11.94 14.63 21.33
C LEU A 17 -11.92 14.05 22.75
N LEU A 18 -13.07 13.96 23.40
CA LEU A 18 -13.18 13.48 24.78
C LEU A 18 -13.92 12.15 24.86
N GLN A 19 -13.41 11.18 25.62
CA GLN A 19 -14.10 9.94 25.95
C GLN A 19 -14.38 9.88 27.45
N ARG A 20 -15.62 9.59 27.84
CA ARG A 20 -15.97 9.31 29.25
C ARG A 20 -15.61 7.88 29.63
N ARG A 21 -14.78 7.71 30.67
CA ARG A 21 -14.57 6.43 31.37
C ARG A 21 -15.08 6.55 32.81
N ARG A 22 -16.11 5.77 33.15
CA ARG A 22 -16.80 5.86 34.45
C ARG A 22 -17.27 7.30 34.74
N ARG A 23 -16.68 7.97 35.75
CA ARG A 23 -16.98 9.36 36.15
C ARG A 23 -15.96 10.39 35.63
N ALA A 24 -14.88 9.96 34.98
CA ALA A 24 -13.82 10.83 34.47
C ALA A 24 -13.88 11.00 32.95
N TRP A 25 -13.32 12.11 32.47
CA TRP A 25 -13.15 12.42 31.05
C TRP A 25 -11.68 12.25 30.66
N GLU A 26 -11.44 11.63 29.51
CA GLU A 26 -10.10 11.41 28.96
C GLU A 26 -10.01 12.04 27.56
N ALA A 27 -8.90 12.69 27.25
CA ALA A 27 -8.65 13.23 25.93
C ALA A 27 -8.18 12.09 25.02
N VAL A 28 -8.75 12.00 23.83
CA VAL A 28 -8.46 10.94 22.87
C VAL A 28 -8.01 11.56 21.57
N GLN A 29 -6.84 11.18 21.09
CA GLN A 29 -6.43 11.53 19.73
C GLN A 29 -7.04 10.54 18.73
N PRO A 30 -7.69 11.01 17.66
CA PRO A 30 -8.26 10.11 16.66
C PRO A 30 -7.14 9.30 15.97
N LEU A 31 -6.01 9.95 15.67
CA LEU A 31 -4.79 9.34 15.14
C LEU A 31 -3.57 9.84 15.93
N PRO A 32 -2.51 9.02 16.12
CA PRO A 32 -1.22 9.56 16.56
C PRO A 32 -0.67 10.55 15.51
N PRO A 33 0.13 11.55 15.92
CA PRO A 33 0.78 12.48 14.99
C PRO A 33 1.59 11.74 13.91
N ARG A 34 1.64 12.29 12.70
CA ARG A 34 2.30 11.63 11.54
C ARG A 34 3.82 11.52 11.69
N GLU A 35 4.44 12.25 12.60
CA GLU A 35 5.89 12.31 12.82
C GLU A 35 6.29 11.47 14.04
N GLY A 36 7.38 10.70 13.95
CA GLY A 36 7.94 9.88 15.05
C GLY A 36 7.63 8.38 15.04
N CYS A 37 8.46 7.60 15.75
CA CYS A 37 8.18 6.22 16.18
C CYS A 37 7.43 6.27 17.51
N TRP A 38 6.30 5.58 17.61
CA TRP A 38 5.45 5.61 18.82
C TRP A 38 5.25 4.21 19.37
N TRP A 39 5.29 4.11 20.69
CA TRP A 39 4.81 2.94 21.42
C TRP A 39 3.32 3.15 21.76
N PRO A 40 2.46 2.13 21.63
CA PRO A 40 1.07 2.23 22.08
C PRO A 40 1.00 2.58 23.57
N GLY A 41 0.30 3.66 23.93
CA GLY A 41 -0.04 3.98 25.33
C GLY A 41 0.80 5.07 26.02
N THR A 42 1.79 5.68 25.36
CA THR A 42 2.60 6.75 25.98
C THR A 42 2.25 8.13 25.43
N TRP A 43 1.30 8.81 26.07
CA TRP A 43 1.23 10.27 26.11
C TRP A 43 0.62 10.69 27.46
N PRO A 44 1.28 11.54 28.27
CA PRO A 44 0.59 12.20 29.36
C PRO A 44 -0.23 13.33 28.75
N ALA A 45 -1.44 13.01 28.28
CA ALA A 45 -2.41 14.08 28.02
C ALA A 45 -2.87 14.53 29.40
N PRO A 46 -2.89 15.84 29.72
CA PRO A 46 -3.55 16.29 30.93
C PRO A 46 -4.98 15.75 30.95
N GLU A 47 -5.50 15.37 32.12
CA GLU A 47 -6.91 15.04 32.27
C GLU A 47 -7.71 16.23 31.75
N PRO A 48 -8.50 16.06 30.68
CA PRO A 48 -9.30 17.16 30.19
C PRO A 48 -10.39 17.50 31.21
N ALA A 49 -10.66 18.79 31.39
CA ALA A 49 -11.96 19.21 31.90
C ALA A 49 -13.06 18.55 31.04
N GLY A 50 -14.21 18.24 31.64
CA GLY A 50 -15.34 17.65 30.91
C GLY A 50 -15.71 18.46 29.66
N PRO A 51 -16.48 17.88 28.73
CA PRO A 51 -16.85 18.55 27.49
C PRO A 51 -17.47 19.90 27.82
N ASP A 52 -17.09 20.92 27.04
CA ASP A 52 -17.79 22.20 26.99
C ASP A 52 -19.31 21.92 26.92
N PRO A 53 -20.15 22.57 27.74
CA PRO A 53 -21.60 22.45 27.64
C PRO A 53 -22.15 22.65 26.22
N ALA A 54 -21.43 23.39 25.36
CA ALA A 54 -21.75 23.58 23.95
C ALA A 54 -21.24 22.45 23.01
N ALA A 55 -20.49 21.47 23.52
CA ALA A 55 -19.99 20.35 22.72
C ALA A 55 -21.12 19.37 22.39
N LEU A 56 -21.16 18.93 21.14
CA LEU A 56 -22.15 17.98 20.63
C LEU A 56 -21.56 16.57 20.58
N PRO A 57 -22.35 15.53 20.93
CA PRO A 57 -21.89 14.16 20.88
C PRO A 57 -21.80 13.72 19.41
N VAL A 58 -20.59 13.45 18.93
CA VAL A 58 -20.36 13.02 17.54
C VAL A 58 -20.60 11.53 17.37
N ALA A 59 -20.39 10.72 18.41
CA ALA A 59 -20.65 9.28 18.38
C ALA A 59 -20.66 8.66 19.78
N ARG A 60 -21.28 7.49 19.91
CA ARG A 60 -21.27 6.66 21.12
C ARG A 60 -20.96 5.21 20.80
N PHE A 61 -20.24 4.53 21.69
CA PHE A 61 -20.11 3.07 21.66
C PHE A 61 -21.16 2.46 22.58
N VAL A 62 -21.87 1.45 22.07
CA VAL A 62 -22.85 0.65 22.80
C VAL A 62 -22.41 -0.81 22.69
N GLY A 63 -22.09 -1.45 23.80
CA GLY A 63 -21.54 -2.80 23.79
C GLY A 63 -21.09 -3.30 25.14
N ARG A 64 -20.42 -4.45 25.11
CA ARG A 64 -19.83 -5.13 26.26
C ARG A 64 -18.31 -5.05 26.19
N ARG A 65 -17.70 -4.98 27.36
CA ARG A 65 -16.26 -5.13 27.56
C ARG A 65 -16.06 -6.18 28.65
N ALA A 66 -15.27 -7.20 28.39
CA ALA A 66 -14.96 -8.24 29.35
C ALA A 66 -13.44 -8.48 29.40
N LYS A 67 -12.90 -8.66 30.61
CA LYS A 67 -11.54 -9.16 30.79
C LYS A 67 -11.60 -10.69 30.65
N LEU A 68 -10.87 -11.24 29.69
CA LEU A 68 -10.84 -12.69 29.44
C LEU A 68 -9.72 -13.37 30.22
N ALA A 69 -8.59 -12.68 30.35
CA ALA A 69 -7.43 -13.09 31.12
C ALA A 69 -6.64 -11.84 31.56
N GLU A 70 -5.56 -12.04 32.32
CA GLU A 70 -4.58 -10.97 32.53
C GLU A 70 -4.03 -10.46 31.20
N GLY A 71 -3.97 -9.14 31.03
CA GLY A 71 -3.57 -8.49 29.78
C GLY A 71 -4.51 -8.66 28.58
N VAL A 72 -5.59 -9.46 28.67
CA VAL A 72 -6.50 -9.74 27.54
C VAL A 72 -7.90 -9.22 27.81
N THR A 73 -8.30 -8.22 27.04
CA THR A 73 -9.64 -7.62 27.10
C THR A 73 -10.38 -7.77 25.78
N TRP A 74 -11.59 -8.28 25.83
CA TRP A 74 -12.50 -8.34 24.69
C TRP A 74 -13.52 -7.19 24.73
N ILE A 75 -13.77 -6.60 23.57
CA ILE A 75 -14.74 -5.53 23.34
C ILE A 75 -15.63 -5.96 22.18
N GLU A 76 -16.94 -5.99 22.39
CA GLU A 76 -17.93 -6.27 21.35
C GLU A 76 -19.07 -5.27 21.46
N GLY A 77 -19.50 -4.73 20.32
CA GLY A 77 -20.67 -3.88 20.27
C GLY A 77 -20.79 -3.15 18.95
N ARG A 78 -21.25 -1.90 19.03
CA ARG A 78 -21.41 -1.02 17.89
C ARG A 78 -21.09 0.42 18.26
N ILE A 79 -20.57 1.15 17.29
CA ILE A 79 -20.49 2.60 17.33
C ILE A 79 -21.74 3.14 16.63
N GLU A 80 -22.38 4.13 17.25
CA GLU A 80 -23.55 4.84 16.74
C GLU A 80 -23.19 6.33 16.61
N ALA A 81 -23.53 6.93 15.48
CA ALA A 81 -23.34 8.36 15.24
C ALA A 81 -24.62 8.99 14.64
N PRO A 82 -24.94 10.25 14.94
CA PRO A 82 -26.01 10.96 14.27
C PRO A 82 -25.61 11.19 12.81
N GLY A 83 -26.52 10.87 11.87
CA GLY A 83 -26.40 11.20 10.45
C GLY A 83 -27.60 12.03 9.99
N ALA A 84 -27.58 12.49 8.73
CA ALA A 84 -28.68 13.26 8.14
C ALA A 84 -29.97 12.42 8.09
N GLY A 85 -30.86 12.60 9.07
CA GLY A 85 -32.15 11.91 9.16
C GLY A 85 -32.12 10.47 9.66
N GLN A 86 -30.95 9.89 9.97
CA GLN A 86 -30.84 8.52 10.51
C GLN A 86 -29.63 8.33 11.43
N THR A 87 -29.68 7.32 12.32
CA THR A 87 -28.51 6.92 13.11
C THR A 87 -27.61 5.98 12.31
N LEU A 88 -26.37 6.41 12.04
CA LEU A 88 -25.34 5.57 11.44
C LEU A 88 -24.82 4.57 12.48
N ARG A 89 -24.58 3.32 12.07
CA ARG A 89 -24.17 2.23 12.98
C ARG A 89 -23.04 1.41 12.36
N ARG A 90 -21.98 1.15 13.12
CA ARG A 90 -20.90 0.21 12.74
C ARG A 90 -20.65 -0.81 13.85
N LYS A 91 -20.72 -2.11 13.51
CA LYS A 91 -20.33 -3.19 14.42
C LYS A 91 -18.83 -3.14 14.69
N VAL A 92 -18.45 -3.44 15.93
CA VAL A 92 -17.05 -3.44 16.38
C VAL A 92 -16.82 -4.67 17.24
N GLY A 93 -15.79 -5.43 16.89
CA GLY A 93 -15.20 -6.47 17.73
C GLY A 93 -13.70 -6.21 17.84
N ARG A 94 -13.16 -6.14 19.06
CA ARG A 94 -11.73 -5.94 19.31
C ARG A 94 -11.23 -6.81 20.44
N LEU A 95 -9.99 -7.25 20.29
CA LEU A 95 -9.19 -7.80 21.37
C LEU A 95 -8.09 -6.79 21.69
N VAL A 96 -8.00 -6.38 22.95
CA VAL A 96 -6.93 -5.52 23.46
C VAL A 96 -6.00 -6.41 24.25
N LEU A 97 -4.73 -6.41 23.85
CA LEU A 97 -3.66 -7.19 24.46
C LEU A 97 -2.66 -6.23 25.10
N GLU A 98 -2.30 -6.48 26.34
CA GLU A 98 -1.36 -5.69 27.16
C GLU A 98 -0.27 -6.63 27.71
N GLY A 99 1.00 -6.24 27.62
CA GLY A 99 2.15 -7.07 27.98
C GLY A 99 3.40 -6.75 27.14
N GLU A 100 4.39 -7.65 27.17
CA GLU A 100 5.65 -7.49 26.44
C GLU A 100 5.47 -7.72 24.93
N ALA A 101 6.08 -6.85 24.11
CA ALA A 101 5.86 -6.83 22.66
C ALA A 101 6.08 -8.19 21.96
N PRO A 102 7.15 -8.97 22.25
CA PRO A 102 7.34 -10.27 21.63
C PRO A 102 6.21 -11.27 21.92
N ASP A 103 5.70 -11.28 23.16
CA ASP A 103 4.64 -12.19 23.58
C ASP A 103 3.29 -11.79 23.00
N LEU A 104 2.99 -10.49 22.95
CA LEU A 104 1.77 -9.98 22.33
C LEU A 104 1.69 -10.31 20.85
N LEU A 105 2.81 -10.20 20.13
CA LEU A 105 2.87 -10.50 18.70
C LEU A 105 2.77 -12.00 18.42
N ARG A 106 3.38 -12.84 19.27
CA ARG A 106 3.23 -14.30 19.20
C ARG A 106 1.79 -14.72 19.46
N LEU A 107 1.18 -14.19 20.53
CA LEU A 107 -0.21 -14.45 20.88
C LEU A 107 -1.17 -13.99 19.78
N GLY A 108 -0.98 -12.78 19.26
CA GLY A 108 -1.80 -12.24 18.17
C GLY A 108 -1.73 -13.10 16.91
N ALA A 109 -0.53 -13.58 16.54
CA ALA A 109 -0.34 -14.47 15.41
C ALA A 109 -1.02 -15.83 15.60
N GLU A 110 -0.91 -16.41 16.81
CA GLU A 110 -1.55 -17.70 17.13
C GLU A 110 -3.08 -17.59 17.11
N LEU A 111 -3.64 -16.54 17.74
CA LEU A 111 -5.07 -16.28 17.71
C LEU A 111 -5.59 -16.04 16.29
N ALA A 112 -4.80 -15.38 15.43
CA ALA A 112 -5.18 -15.11 14.05
C ALA A 112 -5.26 -16.37 13.16
N ARG A 113 -4.76 -17.52 13.63
CA ARG A 113 -4.95 -18.80 12.93
C ARG A 113 -6.43 -19.17 12.87
N THR A 114 -7.11 -19.11 14.00
CA THR A 114 -8.51 -19.54 14.16
C THR A 114 -9.50 -18.38 14.11
N LEU A 115 -9.11 -17.20 14.60
CA LEU A 115 -9.98 -16.03 14.65
C LEU A 115 -9.73 -15.10 13.46
N PRO A 116 -10.75 -14.38 12.96
CA PRO A 116 -10.60 -13.35 11.93
C PRO A 116 -9.96 -12.07 12.52
N LEU A 117 -8.77 -12.22 13.12
CA LEU A 117 -8.07 -11.19 13.87
C LEU A 117 -6.97 -10.54 13.01
N LEU A 118 -7.08 -9.24 12.82
CA LEU A 118 -6.04 -8.39 12.23
C LEU A 118 -5.68 -7.27 13.22
N PRO A 119 -4.45 -6.74 13.14
CA PRO A 119 -4.09 -5.51 13.84
C PRO A 119 -5.06 -4.39 13.48
N ALA A 120 -5.54 -3.66 14.49
CA ALA A 120 -6.51 -2.59 14.27
C ALA A 120 -5.91 -1.46 13.41
N GLY A 121 -6.55 -1.17 12.26
CA GLY A 121 -6.10 -0.13 11.32
C GLY A 121 -6.40 1.31 11.77
N ALA A 122 -7.27 1.49 12.75
CA ALA A 122 -7.63 2.78 13.34
C ALA A 122 -7.98 2.64 14.82
N SER A 123 -7.92 3.73 15.58
CA SER A 123 -8.45 3.77 16.95
C SER A 123 -9.99 3.70 16.93
N LEU A 124 -10.61 3.35 18.06
CA LEU A 124 -12.08 3.41 18.19
C LEU A 124 -12.60 4.85 18.01
N ALA A 125 -11.81 5.85 18.40
CA ALA A 125 -12.17 7.25 18.28
C ALA A 125 -12.13 7.75 16.82
N GLU A 126 -11.10 7.43 16.03
CA GLU A 126 -11.09 7.75 14.59
C GLU A 126 -12.18 6.99 13.85
N GLU A 127 -12.41 5.74 14.23
CA GLU A 127 -13.55 4.99 13.72
C GLU A 127 -14.86 5.74 13.98
N ALA A 128 -15.08 6.20 15.22
CA ALA A 128 -16.28 6.91 15.62
C ALA A 128 -16.44 8.25 14.90
N LEU A 129 -15.36 9.04 14.79
CA LEU A 129 -15.34 10.29 14.04
C LEU A 129 -15.65 10.06 12.55
N ALA A 130 -15.01 9.06 11.94
CA ALA A 130 -15.24 8.73 10.55
C ALA A 130 -16.70 8.32 10.29
N LEU A 131 -17.32 7.59 11.22
CA LEU A 131 -18.74 7.24 11.12
C LEU A 131 -19.64 8.48 11.22
N ALA A 132 -19.33 9.43 12.11
CA ALA A 132 -20.07 10.68 12.26
C ALA A 132 -20.01 11.56 11.01
N GLU A 133 -18.88 11.53 10.30
CA GLU A 133 -18.64 12.25 9.06
C GLU A 133 -19.06 11.46 7.80
N ASP A 134 -19.76 10.33 7.97
CA ASP A 134 -20.17 9.40 6.91
C ASP A 134 -19.04 9.06 5.91
N ARG A 135 -17.84 8.81 6.46
CA ARG A 135 -16.66 8.45 5.68
C ARG A 135 -15.94 7.22 6.23
N ALA A 136 -15.01 6.70 5.44
CA ALA A 136 -14.10 5.67 5.91
C ALA A 136 -13.10 6.25 6.93
N PRO A 137 -12.63 5.43 7.90
CA PRO A 137 -11.52 5.80 8.77
C PRO A 137 -10.31 6.26 7.95
N ARG A 138 -9.68 7.35 8.40
CA ARG A 138 -8.46 7.85 7.77
C ARG A 138 -7.35 6.81 7.92
N PRO A 139 -6.65 6.48 6.83
CA PRO A 139 -5.51 5.58 6.93
C PRO A 139 -4.38 6.25 7.73
N ARG A 140 -3.72 5.48 8.62
CA ARG A 140 -2.53 5.96 9.35
C ARG A 140 -1.42 6.39 8.41
N ARG A 141 -1.16 5.58 7.38
CA ARG A 141 -0.15 5.80 6.35
C ARG A 141 -0.76 5.61 4.97
N SER A 142 -0.26 6.36 4.00
CA SER A 142 -0.60 6.24 2.60
C SER A 142 0.65 6.45 1.74
N GLY A 143 0.65 5.91 0.53
CA GLY A 143 1.74 6.16 -0.42
C GLY A 143 3.11 5.57 0.01
N PRO A 144 4.22 6.08 -0.54
CA PRO A 144 5.56 5.57 -0.27
C PRO A 144 6.03 5.90 1.16
N PRO A 145 6.87 5.07 1.78
CA PRO A 145 7.56 5.45 3.00
C PRO A 145 8.58 6.56 2.71
N SER A 146 8.74 7.47 3.66
CA SER A 146 9.82 8.46 3.67
C SER A 146 10.88 8.01 4.67
N LEU A 147 12.15 8.01 4.25
CA LEU A 147 13.29 7.75 5.13
C LEU A 147 13.97 9.03 5.62
N ALA A 148 13.22 10.15 5.63
CA ALA A 148 13.71 11.42 6.14
C ALA A 148 14.13 11.29 7.61
N GLY A 149 15.29 11.83 7.96
CA GLY A 149 15.81 11.83 9.34
C GLY A 149 16.41 10.51 9.83
N ALA A 150 16.29 9.41 9.08
CA ALA A 150 16.93 8.15 9.46
C ALA A 150 18.45 8.19 9.23
N GLN A 151 19.23 7.93 10.27
CA GLN A 151 20.70 7.97 10.21
C GLN A 151 21.32 6.59 9.97
N SER A 152 20.70 5.53 10.51
CA SER A 152 21.17 4.14 10.42
C SER A 152 20.22 3.26 9.61
N VAL A 153 20.77 2.15 9.11
CA VAL A 153 20.07 1.21 8.21
C VAL A 153 18.89 0.51 8.87
N GLU A 154 19.03 0.06 10.12
CA GLU A 154 18.00 -0.70 10.83
C GLU A 154 16.72 0.11 11.10
N PRO A 155 16.75 1.30 11.75
CA PRO A 155 15.54 2.08 11.95
C PRO A 155 14.87 2.50 10.64
N ALA A 156 15.66 2.77 9.59
CA ALA A 156 15.13 3.09 8.27
C ALA A 156 14.36 1.92 7.66
N PHE A 157 14.92 0.71 7.75
CA PHE A 157 14.27 -0.51 7.29
C PHE A 157 12.97 -0.75 8.05
N LEU A 158 13.01 -0.73 9.38
CA LEU A 158 11.83 -0.96 10.23
C LEU A 158 10.72 0.06 9.99
N ALA A 159 11.07 1.36 9.88
CA ALA A 159 10.11 2.42 9.59
C ALA A 159 9.43 2.23 8.22
N ALA A 160 10.19 1.86 7.18
CA ALA A 160 9.63 1.61 5.86
C ALA A 160 8.69 0.40 5.83
N MET A 161 9.04 -0.64 6.58
CA MET A 161 8.27 -1.86 6.72
C MET A 161 6.96 -1.62 7.46
N ALA A 162 7.02 -0.98 8.63
CA ALA A 162 5.84 -0.61 9.41
C ALA A 162 4.90 0.30 8.61
N HIS A 163 5.44 1.31 7.91
CA HIS A 163 4.66 2.21 7.07
C HIS A 163 3.86 1.44 6.01
N LEU A 164 4.50 0.54 5.28
CA LEU A 164 3.84 -0.17 4.18
C LEU A 164 2.88 -1.25 4.64
N GLN A 165 3.11 -1.84 5.83
CA GLN A 165 2.12 -2.71 6.47
C GLN A 165 0.86 -1.94 6.87
N ASP A 166 1.00 -0.72 7.42
CA ASP A 166 -0.15 0.17 7.69
C ASP A 166 -0.90 0.53 6.39
N VAL A 167 -0.19 0.84 5.30
CA VAL A 167 -0.80 1.07 3.98
C VAL A 167 -1.58 -0.16 3.52
N LEU A 168 -1.00 -1.36 3.66
CA LEU A 168 -1.66 -2.60 3.25
C LEU A 168 -2.92 -2.88 4.07
N LEU A 169 -2.86 -2.71 5.39
CA LEU A 169 -4.01 -2.86 6.29
C LEU A 169 -5.12 -1.84 5.99
N ALA A 170 -4.76 -0.62 5.59
CA ALA A 170 -5.73 0.38 5.18
C ALA A 170 -6.40 0.05 3.84
N GLU A 171 -5.65 -0.43 2.85
CA GLU A 171 -6.16 -0.56 1.47
C GLU A 171 -6.84 -1.92 1.20
N THR A 172 -6.50 -2.97 1.94
CA THR A 172 -7.06 -4.31 1.74
C THR A 172 -8.58 -4.41 2.00
N PRO A 173 -9.18 -3.73 3.00
CA PRO A 173 -10.64 -3.69 3.14
C PRO A 173 -11.36 -3.03 1.95
N ARG A 174 -10.65 -2.20 1.18
CA ARG A 174 -11.15 -1.50 -0.01
C ARG A 174 -10.99 -2.33 -1.29
N CYS A 175 -10.43 -3.54 -1.21
CA CYS A 175 -10.28 -4.46 -2.35
C CYS A 175 -11.59 -5.19 -2.65
N ARG A 176 -12.64 -4.43 -2.90
CA ARG A 176 -13.99 -4.95 -3.19
C ARG A 176 -14.50 -4.36 -4.48
N LEU A 177 -15.34 -5.11 -5.18
CA LEU A 177 -15.79 -4.77 -6.51
C LEU A 177 -16.53 -3.42 -6.53
N GLU A 178 -17.40 -3.20 -5.55
CA GLU A 178 -18.20 -1.98 -5.38
C GLU A 178 -17.38 -0.73 -5.03
N GLN A 179 -16.15 -0.92 -4.54
CA GLN A 179 -15.21 0.18 -4.22
C GLN A 179 -14.33 0.56 -5.41
N GLY A 180 -14.45 -0.17 -6.52
CA GLY A 180 -13.66 0.04 -7.72
C GLY A 180 -12.18 -0.35 -7.58
N PRO A 181 -11.35 0.00 -8.57
CA PRO A 181 -10.00 -0.57 -8.73
C PRO A 181 -8.95 0.01 -7.77
N ARG A 182 -9.29 1.05 -7.01
CA ARG A 182 -8.32 1.82 -6.22
C ARG A 182 -7.69 0.96 -5.12
N GLY A 183 -8.49 0.24 -4.32
CA GLY A 183 -7.99 -0.57 -3.21
C GLY A 183 -7.04 -1.66 -3.69
N VAL A 184 -7.41 -2.36 -4.78
CA VAL A 184 -6.56 -3.38 -5.42
C VAL A 184 -5.26 -2.75 -5.93
N HIS A 185 -5.35 -1.59 -6.61
CA HIS A 185 -4.16 -0.89 -7.11
C HIS A 185 -3.20 -0.50 -5.98
N GLN A 186 -3.69 0.15 -4.93
CA GLN A 186 -2.86 0.61 -3.81
C GLN A 186 -2.26 -0.56 -3.01
N SER A 187 -3.04 -1.62 -2.77
CA SER A 187 -2.53 -2.85 -2.13
C SER A 187 -1.40 -3.49 -2.94
N ARG A 188 -1.54 -3.55 -4.28
CA ARG A 188 -0.45 -4.03 -5.16
C ARG A 188 0.79 -3.17 -5.08
N VAL A 189 0.63 -1.84 -5.03
CA VAL A 189 1.75 -0.91 -4.90
C VAL A 189 2.46 -1.12 -3.55
N ALA A 190 1.70 -1.25 -2.46
CA ALA A 190 2.25 -1.49 -1.12
C ALA A 190 3.04 -2.80 -1.06
N ILE A 191 2.48 -3.92 -1.51
CA ILE A 191 3.15 -5.22 -1.52
C ILE A 191 4.41 -5.19 -2.38
N ARG A 192 4.33 -4.60 -3.59
CA ARG A 192 5.51 -4.50 -4.45
C ARG A 192 6.63 -3.68 -3.81
N ARG A 193 6.28 -2.61 -3.07
CA ARG A 193 7.25 -1.81 -2.31
C ARG A 193 7.83 -2.60 -1.14
N LEU A 194 7.03 -3.34 -0.38
CA LEU A 194 7.50 -4.24 0.69
C LEU A 194 8.54 -5.22 0.16
N ARG A 195 8.17 -5.98 -0.89
CA ARG A 195 9.07 -6.94 -1.55
C ARG A 195 10.33 -6.27 -2.12
N SER A 196 10.22 -5.04 -2.59
CA SER A 196 11.37 -4.27 -3.07
C SER A 196 12.30 -3.87 -1.93
N ILE A 197 11.76 -3.46 -0.78
CA ILE A 197 12.50 -3.13 0.44
C ILE A 197 13.20 -4.37 1.00
N LEU A 198 12.53 -5.52 1.08
CA LEU A 198 13.17 -6.78 1.46
C LEU A 198 14.40 -7.08 0.57
N LYS A 199 14.23 -6.95 -0.75
CA LYS A 199 15.34 -7.15 -1.70
C LYS A 199 16.42 -6.07 -1.64
N LEU A 200 16.07 -4.85 -1.24
CA LEU A 200 16.99 -3.74 -1.06
C LEU A 200 17.91 -3.98 0.13
N PHE A 201 17.31 -4.36 1.26
CA PHE A 201 17.99 -4.53 2.52
C PHE A 201 18.49 -5.96 2.73
N ARG A 202 18.27 -6.89 1.79
CA ARG A 202 18.78 -8.27 1.87
C ARG A 202 20.25 -8.44 2.32
N PRO A 203 21.22 -7.57 1.96
CA PRO A 203 22.58 -7.68 2.50
C PRO A 203 22.69 -7.55 4.02
N VAL A 204 21.67 -7.02 4.69
CA VAL A 204 21.61 -6.79 6.14
C VAL A 204 20.41 -7.44 6.83
N VAL A 205 19.39 -7.86 6.06
CA VAL A 205 18.21 -8.59 6.54
C VAL A 205 17.93 -9.76 5.59
N ASP A 206 18.53 -10.91 5.86
CA ASP A 206 18.20 -12.17 5.19
C ASP A 206 17.97 -13.24 6.25
N GLY A 207 17.21 -14.27 5.90
CA GLY A 207 16.85 -15.33 6.83
C GLY A 207 15.66 -16.14 6.33
N PRO A 208 15.44 -17.34 6.90
CA PRO A 208 14.32 -18.19 6.51
C PRO A 208 12.98 -17.46 6.66
N ASP A 209 12.76 -16.74 7.77
CA ASP A 209 11.50 -16.05 8.03
C ASP A 209 11.25 -14.88 7.05
N TRP A 210 12.28 -14.08 6.76
CA TRP A 210 12.21 -13.00 5.76
C TRP A 210 11.90 -13.53 4.35
N ARG A 211 12.50 -14.67 3.98
CA ARG A 211 12.25 -15.32 2.69
C ARG A 211 10.84 -15.93 2.62
N ALA A 212 10.39 -16.56 3.69
CA ALA A 212 9.02 -17.07 3.80
C ALA A 212 7.99 -15.93 3.66
N TRP A 213 8.26 -14.79 4.29
CA TRP A 213 7.39 -13.62 4.17
C TRP A 213 7.41 -12.99 2.76
N ASP A 214 8.57 -12.88 2.09
CA ASP A 214 8.61 -12.43 0.67
C ASP A 214 7.81 -13.37 -0.26
N ALA A 215 7.82 -14.68 0.03
CA ALA A 215 7.03 -15.67 -0.71
C ALA A 215 5.52 -15.45 -0.49
N GLN A 216 5.06 -15.33 0.76
CA GLN A 216 3.67 -15.03 1.09
C GLN A 216 3.18 -13.71 0.45
N LEU A 217 4.00 -12.66 0.51
CA LEU A 217 3.73 -11.40 -0.20
C LEU A 217 3.67 -11.60 -1.72
N GLY A 218 4.46 -12.54 -2.26
CA GLY A 218 4.40 -12.95 -3.66
C GLY A 218 3.06 -13.56 -4.04
N ASP A 219 2.50 -14.40 -3.18
CA ASP A 219 1.22 -15.08 -3.40
C ASP A 219 0.05 -14.09 -3.36
N LEU A 220 0.03 -13.20 -2.37
CA LEU A 220 -0.90 -12.08 -2.32
C LEU A 220 -0.78 -11.18 -3.58
N ALA A 221 0.44 -10.90 -4.04
CA ALA A 221 0.66 -10.10 -5.24
C ALA A 221 0.11 -10.76 -6.52
N ARG A 222 0.14 -12.10 -6.61
CA ARG A 222 -0.44 -12.85 -7.73
C ARG A 222 -1.96 -12.71 -7.74
N ALA A 223 -2.62 -12.94 -6.60
CA ALA A 223 -4.08 -12.85 -6.48
C ALA A 223 -4.60 -11.43 -6.79
N LEU A 224 -3.98 -10.39 -6.22
CA LEU A 224 -4.31 -9.01 -6.56
C LEU A 224 -4.05 -8.69 -8.04
N GLY A 225 -3.06 -9.37 -8.65
CA GLY A 225 -2.72 -9.22 -10.06
C GLY A 225 -3.84 -9.62 -10.97
N SER A 226 -4.44 -10.78 -10.74
CA SER A 226 -5.56 -11.26 -11.53
C SER A 226 -6.73 -10.27 -11.56
N ALA A 227 -7.10 -9.67 -10.42
CA ALA A 227 -8.15 -8.64 -10.39
C ALA A 227 -7.72 -7.35 -11.12
N ARG A 228 -6.51 -6.86 -10.86
CA ARG A 228 -6.00 -5.61 -11.45
C ARG A 228 -5.85 -5.69 -12.97
N ASP A 229 -5.44 -6.84 -13.49
CA ASP A 229 -5.22 -7.03 -14.92
C ASP A 229 -6.55 -6.83 -15.68
N TRP A 230 -7.66 -7.35 -15.13
CA TRP A 230 -9.00 -7.09 -15.69
C TRP A 230 -9.45 -5.64 -15.53
N ASP A 231 -9.21 -4.99 -14.39
CA ASP A 231 -9.53 -3.57 -14.20
C ASP A 231 -8.81 -2.68 -15.22
N VAL A 232 -7.52 -2.95 -15.45
CA VAL A 232 -6.70 -2.22 -16.43
C VAL A 232 -7.18 -2.50 -17.85
N PHE A 233 -7.53 -3.74 -18.16
CA PHE A 233 -8.05 -4.10 -19.48
C PHE A 233 -9.37 -3.38 -19.76
N LEU A 234 -10.33 -3.48 -18.84
CA LEU A 234 -11.67 -2.90 -18.97
C LEU A 234 -11.63 -1.37 -19.02
N GLY A 235 -10.78 -0.71 -18.22
CA GLY A 235 -10.64 0.75 -18.20
C GLY A 235 -9.62 1.32 -19.19
N GLY A 236 -8.93 0.46 -19.96
CA GLY A 236 -7.81 0.85 -20.80
C GLY A 236 -7.99 0.42 -22.25
N ILE A 237 -7.21 -0.59 -22.68
CA ILE A 237 -7.22 -1.08 -24.07
C ILE A 237 -8.60 -1.59 -24.48
N GLY A 238 -9.33 -2.29 -23.60
CA GLY A 238 -10.67 -2.81 -23.90
C GLY A 238 -11.68 -1.70 -24.17
N ALA A 239 -11.80 -0.72 -23.26
CA ALA A 239 -12.67 0.45 -23.45
C ALA A 239 -12.26 1.27 -24.69
N GLY A 240 -10.97 1.56 -24.85
CA GLY A 240 -10.48 2.34 -26.00
C GLY A 240 -10.72 1.64 -27.34
N THR A 241 -10.67 0.31 -27.39
CA THR A 241 -11.01 -0.45 -28.60
C THR A 241 -12.50 -0.37 -28.90
N LEU A 242 -13.37 -0.43 -27.88
CA LEU A 242 -14.82 -0.30 -28.06
C LEU A 242 -15.20 1.09 -28.60
N GLU A 243 -14.60 2.13 -28.03
CA GLU A 243 -14.79 3.53 -28.44
C GLU A 243 -14.36 3.75 -29.89
N ALA A 244 -13.17 3.25 -30.27
CA ALA A 244 -12.64 3.39 -31.63
C ALA A 244 -13.44 2.64 -32.72
N LEU A 245 -14.37 1.76 -32.35
CA LEU A 245 -15.24 1.03 -33.27
C LEU A 245 -16.73 1.32 -32.98
N ASP A 246 -17.03 2.52 -32.49
CA ASP A 246 -18.39 3.04 -32.31
C ASP A 246 -19.33 2.07 -31.56
N GLY A 247 -18.79 1.36 -30.57
CA GLY A 247 -19.60 0.48 -29.73
C GLY A 247 -20.00 -0.86 -30.36
N ASP A 248 -19.18 -1.42 -31.26
CA ASP A 248 -19.40 -2.71 -31.91
C ASP A 248 -19.91 -3.81 -30.94
N ILE A 249 -20.99 -4.49 -31.33
CA ILE A 249 -21.67 -5.48 -30.48
C ILE A 249 -20.80 -6.68 -30.10
N ARG A 250 -19.84 -7.06 -30.94
CA ARG A 250 -18.90 -8.16 -30.70
C ARG A 250 -17.89 -7.76 -29.61
N LEU A 251 -17.42 -6.50 -29.63
CA LEU A 251 -16.58 -5.94 -28.56
C LEU A 251 -17.37 -5.81 -27.25
N LYS A 252 -18.62 -5.35 -27.28
CA LYS A 252 -19.50 -5.35 -26.08
C LYS A 252 -19.63 -6.75 -25.47
N ARG A 253 -19.71 -7.80 -26.30
CA ARG A 253 -19.77 -9.19 -25.84
C ARG A 253 -18.45 -9.64 -25.17
N LEU A 254 -17.30 -9.29 -25.76
CA LEU A 254 -15.99 -9.54 -25.18
C LEU A 254 -15.84 -8.84 -23.82
N LEU A 255 -16.22 -7.57 -23.72
CA LEU A 255 -16.13 -6.82 -22.47
C LEU A 255 -17.09 -7.36 -21.39
N ARG A 256 -18.28 -7.84 -21.76
CA ARG A 256 -19.15 -8.58 -20.84
C ARG A 256 -18.51 -9.86 -20.31
N ALA A 257 -17.74 -10.58 -21.14
CA ALA A 257 -16.97 -11.73 -20.67
C ALA A 257 -15.84 -11.32 -19.73
N ALA A 258 -15.10 -10.25 -20.05
CA ALA A 258 -14.07 -9.70 -19.19
C ALA A 258 -14.62 -9.21 -17.83
N LEU A 259 -15.83 -8.64 -17.79
CA LEU A 259 -16.51 -8.27 -16.54
C LEU A 259 -16.76 -9.50 -15.65
N ARG A 260 -17.24 -10.62 -16.21
CA ARG A 260 -17.42 -11.86 -15.44
C ARG A 260 -16.11 -12.39 -14.86
N GLU A 261 -15.03 -12.35 -15.63
CA GLU A 261 -13.71 -12.77 -15.15
C GLU A 261 -13.17 -11.84 -14.06
N ARG A 262 -13.41 -10.52 -14.18
CA ARG A 262 -13.09 -9.55 -13.14
C ARG A 262 -13.85 -9.88 -11.85
N ASP A 263 -15.16 -10.07 -11.94
CA ASP A 263 -16.01 -10.33 -10.77
C ASP A 263 -15.60 -11.64 -10.07
N ALA A 264 -15.27 -12.68 -10.85
CA ALA A 264 -14.71 -13.92 -10.32
C ALA A 264 -13.34 -13.72 -9.64
N ALA A 265 -12.47 -12.87 -10.21
CA ALA A 265 -11.18 -12.54 -9.62
C ALA A 265 -11.33 -11.74 -8.31
N TYR A 266 -12.29 -10.80 -8.23
CA TYR A 266 -12.61 -10.09 -6.98
C TYR A 266 -13.22 -11.02 -5.93
N ALA A 267 -14.07 -11.97 -6.32
CA ALA A 267 -14.60 -12.97 -5.39
C ALA A 267 -13.49 -13.87 -4.82
N ALA A 268 -12.55 -14.31 -5.66
CA ALA A 268 -11.38 -15.08 -5.23
C ALA A 268 -10.46 -14.26 -4.29
N LEU A 269 -10.21 -13.00 -4.65
CA LEU A 269 -9.44 -12.07 -3.81
C LEU A 269 -10.12 -11.84 -2.46
N GLY A 270 -11.45 -11.68 -2.43
CA GLY A 270 -12.21 -11.52 -1.19
C GLY A 270 -12.06 -12.72 -0.26
N ARG A 271 -12.12 -13.95 -0.80
CA ARG A 271 -11.89 -15.18 -0.01
C ARG A 271 -10.47 -15.25 0.55
N LEU A 272 -9.46 -14.89 -0.24
CA LEU A 272 -8.06 -14.84 0.20
C LEU A 272 -7.87 -13.84 1.35
N LEU A 273 -8.40 -12.61 1.19
CA LEU A 273 -8.26 -11.54 2.19
C LEU A 273 -9.07 -11.81 3.47
N ALA A 274 -10.14 -12.61 3.39
CA ALA A 274 -10.86 -13.11 4.57
C ALA A 274 -10.20 -14.35 5.19
N GLY A 275 -9.32 -15.03 4.45
CA GLY A 275 -8.70 -16.29 4.82
C GLY A 275 -7.57 -16.16 5.83
N GLU A 276 -7.19 -17.31 6.39
CA GLU A 276 -6.09 -17.42 7.36
C GLU A 276 -4.74 -16.99 6.77
N GLU A 277 -4.49 -17.32 5.51
CA GLU A 277 -3.23 -17.02 4.82
C GLU A 277 -2.90 -15.53 4.85
N PHE A 278 -3.89 -14.67 4.57
CA PHE A 278 -3.71 -13.23 4.64
C PHE A 278 -3.39 -12.75 6.05
N ARG A 279 -4.11 -13.27 7.07
CA ARG A 279 -3.87 -12.91 8.47
C ARG A 279 -2.47 -13.32 8.92
N ARG A 280 -2.06 -14.56 8.64
CA ARG A 280 -0.69 -15.05 8.92
C ARG A 280 0.36 -14.16 8.25
N THR A 281 0.14 -13.75 7.00
CA THR A 281 1.07 -12.88 6.27
C THR A 281 1.22 -11.52 6.96
N VAL A 282 0.12 -10.91 7.42
CA VAL A 282 0.17 -9.63 8.14
C VAL A 282 0.90 -9.78 9.48
N TRP A 283 0.54 -10.79 10.28
CA TRP A 283 1.14 -10.98 11.61
C TRP A 283 2.61 -11.38 11.57
N LEU A 284 3.04 -12.17 10.57
CA LEU A 284 4.45 -12.47 10.36
C LEU A 284 5.25 -11.20 10.04
N GLY A 285 4.70 -10.32 9.20
CA GLY A 285 5.33 -9.03 8.88
C GLY A 285 5.52 -8.14 10.10
N LEU A 286 4.57 -8.12 11.03
CA LEU A 286 4.68 -7.37 12.28
C LEU A 286 5.71 -7.97 13.23
N GLN A 287 5.69 -9.29 13.41
CA GLN A 287 6.68 -9.99 14.22
C GLN A 287 8.10 -9.71 13.74
N LEU A 288 8.32 -9.80 12.42
CA LEU A 288 9.62 -9.53 11.82
C LEU A 288 10.06 -8.08 12.00
N ALA A 289 9.14 -7.11 11.90
CA ALA A 289 9.47 -5.70 12.07
C ALA A 289 9.73 -5.29 13.53
N LEU A 290 9.21 -6.01 14.52
CA LEU A 290 9.25 -5.58 15.93
C LEU A 290 10.15 -6.45 16.83
N ILE A 291 10.38 -7.73 16.47
CA ILE A 291 11.10 -8.70 17.31
C ILE A 291 12.47 -9.07 16.74
N ARG A 292 12.70 -8.89 15.43
CA ARG A 292 14.00 -9.15 14.77
C ARG A 292 14.88 -7.92 14.47
N PRO A 293 14.88 -6.81 15.23
CA PRO A 293 15.86 -5.73 14.99
C PRO A 293 17.33 -6.19 15.14
N HIS A 294 17.60 -7.15 16.04
CA HIS A 294 18.94 -7.42 16.60
C HIS A 294 19.99 -8.04 15.68
N GLU A 295 19.69 -8.29 14.41
CA GLU A 295 20.64 -8.89 13.44
C GLU A 295 21.10 -7.90 12.36
N VAL A 296 20.58 -6.67 12.35
CA VAL A 296 20.94 -5.69 11.32
C VAL A 296 22.21 -4.94 11.76
N PRO A 297 23.31 -4.98 10.98
CA PRO A 297 24.49 -4.21 11.31
C PRO A 297 24.18 -2.71 11.45
N ASN A 298 24.63 -2.11 12.56
CA ASN A 298 24.50 -0.68 12.78
C ASN A 298 25.47 0.07 11.86
N GLN A 299 25.03 0.31 10.62
CA GLN A 299 25.79 1.04 9.61
C GLN A 299 25.03 2.30 9.15
N PRO A 300 25.76 3.35 8.73
CA PRO A 300 25.14 4.58 8.23
C PRO A 300 24.28 4.34 6.98
N LEU A 301 23.08 4.94 6.96
CA LEU A 301 22.09 4.75 5.89
C LEU A 301 22.52 5.35 4.55
N ALA A 302 23.11 6.54 4.56
CA ALA A 302 23.44 7.27 3.33
C ALA A 302 24.51 6.57 2.46
N PRO A 303 25.66 6.11 3.00
CA PRO A 303 26.63 5.31 2.25
C PRO A 303 26.03 4.00 1.71
N PHE A 304 25.24 3.30 2.53
CA PHE A 304 24.55 2.07 2.12
C PHE A 304 23.60 2.32 0.93
N ALA A 305 22.76 3.35 1.03
CA ALA A 305 21.83 3.75 -0.02
C ALA A 305 22.56 4.17 -1.30
N ALA A 306 23.65 4.93 -1.20
CA ALA A 306 24.43 5.39 -2.34
C ALA A 306 25.05 4.23 -3.12
N GLU A 307 25.64 3.24 -2.43
CA GLU A 307 26.23 2.07 -3.09
C GLU A 307 25.17 1.21 -3.78
N LEU A 308 24.02 1.02 -3.13
CA LEU A 308 22.92 0.28 -3.72
C LEU A 308 22.39 0.95 -4.99
N LEU A 309 22.14 2.26 -4.93
CA LEU A 309 21.65 3.04 -6.08
C LEU A 309 22.67 3.05 -7.21
N ARG A 310 23.97 3.16 -6.89
CA ARG A 310 25.07 3.06 -7.86
C ARG A 310 25.07 1.72 -8.58
N LYS A 311 24.95 0.58 -7.86
CA LYS A 311 24.88 -0.76 -8.46
C LYS A 311 23.71 -0.87 -9.45
N ARG A 312 22.51 -0.44 -9.06
CA ARG A 312 21.31 -0.49 -9.91
C ARG A 312 21.39 0.45 -11.11
N TRP A 313 21.92 1.65 -10.91
CA TRP A 313 22.15 2.60 -12.00
C TRP A 313 23.14 2.08 -13.03
N ARG A 314 24.26 1.46 -12.60
CA ARG A 314 25.23 0.86 -13.52
C ARG A 314 24.59 -0.22 -14.40
N ARG A 315 23.78 -1.10 -13.81
CA ARG A 315 23.04 -2.14 -14.54
C ARG A 315 22.10 -1.53 -15.58
N LEU A 316 21.28 -0.56 -15.18
CA LEU A 316 20.37 0.14 -16.09
C LEU A 316 21.11 0.91 -17.20
N LYS A 317 22.25 1.53 -16.89
CA LYS A 317 23.08 2.26 -17.86
C LYS A 317 23.67 1.35 -18.93
N ARG A 318 24.07 0.12 -18.58
CA ARG A 318 24.53 -0.88 -19.55
C ARG A 318 23.41 -1.26 -20.51
N ALA A 319 22.22 -1.61 -19.99
CA ALA A 319 21.06 -1.95 -20.83
C ALA A 319 20.65 -0.78 -21.74
N GLY A 320 20.60 0.43 -21.17
CA GLY A 320 20.25 1.64 -21.91
C GLY A 320 21.25 2.04 -23.01
N ALA A 321 22.53 1.65 -22.91
CA ALA A 321 23.51 1.92 -23.96
C ALA A 321 23.22 1.15 -25.24
N ALA A 322 22.69 -0.07 -25.12
CA ALA A 322 22.32 -0.93 -26.25
C ALA A 322 20.82 -0.84 -26.62
N MET A 323 20.08 0.11 -26.04
CA MET A 323 18.61 0.17 -26.09
C MET A 323 18.01 0.09 -27.50
N SER A 324 18.66 0.74 -28.47
CA SER A 324 18.19 0.77 -29.85
C SER A 324 18.21 -0.60 -30.52
N GLY A 325 19.06 -1.55 -30.06
CA GLY A 325 19.20 -2.90 -30.60
C GLY A 325 18.56 -4.00 -29.74
N LEU A 326 17.94 -3.67 -28.60
CA LEU A 326 17.35 -4.69 -27.72
C LEU A 326 16.13 -5.36 -28.36
N ASP A 327 16.00 -6.66 -28.15
CA ASP A 327 14.79 -7.42 -28.44
C ASP A 327 13.72 -7.20 -27.36
N ALA A 328 12.55 -7.82 -27.52
CA ALA A 328 11.44 -7.69 -26.57
C ALA A 328 11.79 -8.22 -25.16
N SER A 329 12.60 -9.27 -25.07
CA SER A 329 13.00 -9.90 -23.80
C SER A 329 13.96 -8.99 -23.03
N ALA A 330 14.98 -8.45 -23.70
CA ALA A 330 15.93 -7.53 -23.11
C ALA A 330 15.30 -6.18 -22.74
N LEU A 331 14.32 -5.70 -23.52
CA LEU A 331 13.50 -4.53 -23.13
C LEU A 331 12.66 -4.82 -21.88
N HIS A 332 12.13 -6.04 -21.74
CA HIS A 332 11.44 -6.47 -20.52
C HIS A 332 12.37 -6.46 -19.30
N GLU A 333 13.58 -7.01 -19.43
CA GLU A 333 14.58 -6.97 -18.35
C GLU A 333 14.99 -5.53 -18.00
N MET A 334 15.20 -4.67 -18.99
CA MET A 334 15.47 -3.25 -18.76
C MET A 334 14.33 -2.57 -18.00
N ARG A 335 13.06 -2.90 -18.31
CA ARG A 335 11.88 -2.42 -17.57
C ARG A 335 11.90 -2.90 -16.11
N LEU A 336 12.26 -4.15 -15.85
CA LEU A 336 12.40 -4.67 -14.50
C LEU A 336 13.49 -3.92 -13.72
N ASP A 337 14.62 -3.62 -14.37
CA ASP A 337 15.71 -2.86 -13.75
C ASP A 337 15.34 -1.39 -13.49
N ALA A 338 14.63 -0.74 -14.41
CA ALA A 338 14.08 0.60 -14.20
C ALA A 338 13.11 0.62 -13.00
N LYS A 339 12.21 -0.37 -12.90
CA LYS A 339 11.32 -0.55 -11.74
C LYS A 339 12.08 -0.73 -10.43
N ARG A 340 13.07 -1.63 -10.41
CA ARG A 340 13.92 -1.89 -9.23
C ARG A 340 14.67 -0.64 -8.80
N LEU A 341 15.17 0.16 -9.74
CA LEU A 341 15.82 1.43 -9.44
C LEU A 341 14.83 2.46 -8.91
N ARG A 342 13.61 2.54 -9.45
CA ARG A 342 12.58 3.47 -8.96
C ARG A 342 12.18 3.16 -7.53
N TYR A 343 11.91 1.90 -7.22
CA TYR A 343 11.57 1.50 -5.85
C TYR A 343 12.73 1.66 -4.86
N ALA A 344 13.98 1.76 -5.33
CA ALA A 344 15.11 2.18 -4.50
C ALA A 344 15.18 3.69 -4.32
N ALA A 345 15.06 4.42 -5.43
CA ALA A 345 15.28 5.86 -5.47
C ALA A 345 14.18 6.64 -4.74
N GLU A 346 12.93 6.20 -4.80
CA GLU A 346 11.81 6.86 -4.11
C GLU A 346 12.06 7.02 -2.59
N PRO A 347 12.25 5.93 -1.80
CA PRO A 347 12.43 6.06 -0.35
C PRO A 347 13.75 6.77 0.03
N PHE A 348 14.84 6.55 -0.71
CA PHE A 348 16.14 7.18 -0.42
C PHE A 348 16.26 8.63 -0.91
N SER A 349 15.31 9.12 -1.72
CA SER A 349 15.35 10.52 -2.20
C SER A 349 15.32 11.54 -1.06
N ALA A 350 14.75 11.17 0.09
CA ALA A 350 14.71 11.98 1.30
C ALA A 350 16.11 12.25 1.91
N LEU A 351 17.11 11.41 1.63
CA LEU A 351 18.48 11.58 2.12
C LEU A 351 19.25 12.65 1.34
N TRP A 352 18.78 12.98 0.13
CA TRP A 352 19.35 14.02 -0.73
C TRP A 352 18.22 14.92 -1.25
N PRO A 353 17.61 15.74 -0.38
CA PRO A 353 16.51 16.60 -0.77
C PRO A 353 17.00 17.65 -1.79
N GLY A 354 16.18 17.91 -2.81
CA GLY A 354 16.47 18.96 -3.78
C GLY A 354 15.95 18.70 -5.18
N ARG A 355 16.27 19.61 -6.10
CA ARG A 355 15.81 19.54 -7.50
C ARG A 355 16.39 18.34 -8.25
N ALA A 356 17.59 17.88 -7.90
CA ALA A 356 18.26 16.76 -8.56
C ALA A 356 17.52 15.44 -8.35
N SER A 357 17.19 15.09 -7.10
CA SER A 357 16.45 13.86 -6.77
C SER A 357 15.04 13.87 -7.38
N LYS A 358 14.30 14.97 -7.26
CA LYS A 358 12.99 15.15 -7.92
C LYS A 358 13.07 14.97 -9.44
N ARG A 359 14.07 15.57 -10.08
CA ARG A 359 14.28 15.47 -11.54
C ARG A 359 14.61 14.04 -11.96
N PHE A 360 15.52 13.36 -11.25
CA PHE A 360 15.89 11.98 -11.55
C PHE A 360 14.70 11.04 -11.43
N THR A 361 13.97 11.08 -10.30
CA THR A 361 12.80 10.23 -10.05
C THR A 361 11.70 10.46 -11.10
N ARG A 362 11.45 11.71 -11.50
CA ARG A 362 10.49 12.03 -12.56
C ARG A 362 10.91 11.47 -13.92
N ARG A 363 12.19 11.59 -14.31
CA ARG A 363 12.69 11.04 -15.58
C ARG A 363 12.70 9.51 -15.58
N LEU A 364 12.99 8.90 -14.43
CA LEU A 364 12.93 7.46 -14.26
C LEU A 364 11.50 6.95 -14.36
N ALA A 365 10.52 7.68 -13.81
CA ALA A 365 9.11 7.39 -13.98
C ALA A 365 8.70 7.39 -15.46
N ALA A 366 9.09 8.43 -16.21
CA ALA A 366 8.79 8.54 -17.64
C ALA A 366 9.39 7.39 -18.47
N LEU A 367 10.63 6.97 -18.17
CA LEU A 367 11.23 5.79 -18.81
C LEU A 367 10.41 4.53 -18.54
N GLN A 368 9.97 4.36 -17.29
CA GLN A 368 9.22 3.18 -16.87
C GLN A 368 7.81 3.12 -17.48
N GLU A 369 7.18 4.28 -17.69
CA GLU A 369 5.89 4.45 -18.38
C GLU A 369 6.04 4.09 -19.87
N ALA A 370 7.05 4.65 -20.54
CA ALA A 370 7.31 4.36 -21.96
C ALA A 370 7.59 2.85 -22.19
N LEU A 371 8.43 2.23 -21.34
CA LEU A 371 8.68 0.78 -21.37
C LEU A 371 7.43 -0.03 -20.96
N GLY A 372 6.44 0.59 -20.32
CA GLY A 372 5.22 -0.04 -19.86
C GLY A 372 4.18 -0.26 -20.96
N LEU A 373 4.11 0.62 -21.95
CA LEU A 373 3.13 0.54 -23.03
C LEU A 373 3.16 -0.81 -23.77
N ALA A 374 4.35 -1.29 -24.14
CA ALA A 374 4.52 -2.58 -24.82
C ALA A 374 4.11 -3.78 -23.94
N ASN A 375 4.36 -3.69 -22.63
CA ASN A 375 3.92 -4.69 -21.68
C ASN A 375 2.39 -4.70 -21.55
N ASP A 376 1.77 -3.54 -21.46
CA ASP A 376 0.32 -3.42 -21.27
C ASP A 376 -0.42 -3.94 -22.51
N ALA A 377 0.11 -3.71 -23.70
CA ALA A 377 -0.35 -4.35 -24.94
C ALA A 377 -0.22 -5.88 -24.89
N THR A 378 0.90 -6.40 -24.40
CA THR A 378 1.10 -7.86 -24.26
C THR A 378 0.13 -8.49 -23.25
N VAL A 379 -0.10 -7.84 -22.11
CA VAL A 379 -1.09 -8.27 -21.11
C VAL A 379 -2.49 -8.24 -21.71
N ALA A 380 -2.88 -7.16 -22.39
CA ALA A 380 -4.20 -7.05 -23.02
C ALA A 380 -4.46 -8.13 -24.07
N ARG A 381 -3.45 -8.45 -24.91
CA ARG A 381 -3.53 -9.57 -25.87
C ARG A 381 -3.74 -10.91 -25.16
N GLY A 382 -2.98 -11.17 -24.11
CA GLY A 382 -3.12 -12.41 -23.32
C GLY A 382 -4.49 -12.54 -22.65
N LEU A 383 -5.04 -11.44 -22.12
CA LEU A 383 -6.38 -11.42 -21.54
C LEU A 383 -7.47 -11.62 -22.60
N ALA A 384 -7.37 -10.97 -23.75
CA ALA A 384 -8.32 -11.16 -24.85
C ALA A 384 -8.31 -12.62 -25.34
N ALA A 385 -7.13 -13.23 -25.48
CA ALA A 385 -6.99 -14.63 -25.87
C ALA A 385 -7.64 -15.58 -24.86
N ARG A 386 -7.55 -15.31 -23.56
CA ARG A 386 -8.22 -16.11 -22.51
C ARG A 386 -9.75 -16.09 -22.60
N LEU A 387 -10.32 -15.09 -23.28
CA LEU A 387 -11.77 -14.99 -23.50
C LEU A 387 -12.25 -15.76 -24.74
N ALA A 388 -11.34 -16.33 -25.54
CA ALA A 388 -11.69 -17.22 -26.64
C ALA A 388 -12.52 -18.39 -26.13
N GLY A 389 -13.65 -18.67 -26.80
CA GLY A 389 -14.58 -19.72 -26.36
C GLY A 389 -15.44 -19.37 -25.13
N ARG A 390 -15.19 -18.24 -24.45
CA ARG A 390 -15.98 -17.74 -23.30
C ARG A 390 -16.98 -16.65 -23.69
N GLY A 391 -17.40 -16.66 -24.95
CA GLY A 391 -18.30 -15.68 -25.56
C GLY A 391 -17.62 -14.58 -26.34
N ALA A 392 -16.28 -14.51 -26.41
CA ALA A 392 -15.58 -13.61 -27.34
C ALA A 392 -15.36 -14.30 -28.70
N GLY A 393 -15.75 -13.62 -29.79
CA GLY A 393 -15.48 -14.06 -31.15
C GLY A 393 -14.07 -13.67 -31.62
N SER A 394 -13.54 -14.40 -32.61
CA SER A 394 -12.20 -14.17 -33.20
C SER A 394 -12.01 -12.72 -33.66
N PHE A 395 -13.04 -12.11 -34.26
CA PHE A 395 -13.02 -10.69 -34.64
C PHE A 395 -12.64 -9.78 -33.46
N ALA A 396 -13.38 -9.86 -32.35
CA ALA A 396 -13.17 -8.97 -31.20
C ALA A 396 -11.77 -9.14 -30.59
N ILE A 397 -11.27 -10.38 -30.54
CA ILE A 397 -9.92 -10.69 -30.06
C ILE A 397 -8.85 -10.11 -31.00
N GLY A 398 -9.04 -10.28 -32.31
CA GLY A 398 -8.17 -9.71 -33.34
C GLY A 398 -8.14 -8.18 -33.29
N THR A 399 -9.30 -7.53 -33.15
CA THR A 399 -9.41 -6.07 -33.05
C THR A 399 -8.69 -5.54 -31.82
N VAL A 400 -8.93 -6.12 -30.64
CA VAL A 400 -8.22 -5.74 -29.40
C VAL A 400 -6.70 -5.95 -29.55
N THR A 401 -6.30 -7.04 -30.21
CA THR A 401 -4.90 -7.35 -30.48
C THR A 401 -4.24 -6.32 -31.37
N GLY A 402 -4.90 -5.93 -32.48
CA GLY A 402 -4.44 -4.88 -33.38
C GLY A 402 -4.38 -3.52 -32.71
N PHE A 403 -5.41 -3.14 -31.97
CA PHE A 403 -5.46 -1.88 -31.22
C PHE A 403 -4.35 -1.81 -30.15
N ALA A 404 -4.12 -2.90 -29.43
CA ALA A 404 -3.03 -3.01 -28.46
C ALA A 404 -1.66 -2.85 -29.13
N ALA A 405 -1.44 -3.48 -30.29
CA ALA A 405 -0.21 -3.33 -31.06
C ALA A 405 -0.01 -1.89 -31.53
N GLY A 406 -1.06 -1.25 -32.07
CA GLY A 406 -1.04 0.15 -32.49
C GLY A 406 -0.74 1.12 -31.33
N ARG A 407 -1.25 0.87 -30.12
CA ARG A 407 -0.89 1.68 -28.93
C ARG A 407 0.52 1.45 -28.42
N ALA A 408 1.09 0.27 -28.67
CA ALA A 408 2.48 0.00 -28.37
C ALA A 408 3.43 0.57 -29.45
N GLU A 409 2.90 0.99 -30.60
CA GLU A 409 3.67 1.62 -31.67
C GLU A 409 4.35 2.89 -31.15
N GLY A 410 5.60 3.12 -31.53
CA GLY A 410 6.39 4.24 -31.02
C GLY A 410 6.81 4.14 -29.53
N SER A 411 6.36 3.14 -28.77
CA SER A 411 6.81 2.94 -27.37
C SER A 411 8.34 2.79 -27.27
N ARG A 412 8.97 2.19 -28.29
CA ARG A 412 10.43 2.08 -28.41
C ARG A 412 11.10 3.45 -28.53
N ILE A 413 10.59 4.31 -29.41
CA ILE A 413 11.09 5.68 -29.61
C ILE A 413 10.92 6.49 -28.33
N ALA A 414 9.72 6.47 -27.75
CA ALA A 414 9.44 7.15 -26.48
C ALA A 414 10.38 6.66 -25.36
N SER A 415 10.66 5.36 -25.30
CA SER A 415 11.57 4.78 -24.31
C SER A 415 13.02 5.23 -24.52
N ILE A 416 13.49 5.34 -25.77
CA ILE A 416 14.82 5.89 -26.11
C ILE A 416 14.93 7.36 -25.71
N VAL A 417 13.91 8.17 -26.01
CA VAL A 417 13.87 9.59 -25.62
C VAL A 417 13.89 9.74 -24.10
N ALA A 418 13.05 8.97 -23.40
CA ALA A 418 13.00 8.97 -21.95
C ALA A 418 14.33 8.52 -21.32
N TRP A 419 14.99 7.52 -21.90
CA TRP A 419 16.32 7.08 -21.49
C TRP A 419 17.37 8.18 -21.65
N LYS A 420 17.44 8.86 -22.81
CA LYS A 420 18.36 9.99 -23.04
C LYS A 420 18.14 11.10 -22.00
N ALA A 421 16.88 11.42 -21.71
CA ALA A 421 16.52 12.42 -20.72
C ALA A 421 16.91 12.01 -19.27
N LEU A 422 16.74 10.74 -18.92
CA LEU A 422 17.18 10.19 -17.62
C LEU A 422 18.71 10.21 -17.49
N LYS A 423 19.43 9.80 -18.54
CA LYS A 423 20.90 9.83 -18.58
C LYS A 423 21.43 11.25 -18.38
N LYS A 424 20.82 12.24 -19.03
CA LYS A 424 21.17 13.67 -18.87
C LYS A 424 20.88 14.18 -17.46
N ALA A 425 19.86 13.67 -16.77
CA ALA A 425 19.53 14.11 -15.42
C ALA A 425 20.62 13.76 -14.38
N GLY A 426 21.32 12.63 -14.60
CA GLY A 426 22.40 12.14 -13.75
C GLY A 426 21.92 11.59 -12.40
N PRO A 427 22.70 10.71 -11.74
CA PRO A 427 22.40 10.23 -10.40
C PRO A 427 22.40 11.40 -9.39
N PHE A 428 21.56 11.31 -8.35
CA PHE A 428 21.41 12.38 -7.34
C PHE A 428 22.11 12.07 -6.00
N TRP A 429 22.52 10.81 -5.78
CA TRP A 429 23.16 10.38 -4.54
C TRP A 429 24.63 10.77 -4.53
N LYS A 430 25.08 11.34 -3.40
CA LYS A 430 26.49 11.60 -3.14
C LYS A 430 27.04 10.43 -2.33
N THR A 431 28.19 9.87 -2.72
CA THR A 431 29.03 9.18 -1.74
C THR A 431 29.68 10.27 -0.91
N HIS A 432 29.35 10.35 0.37
CA HIS A 432 30.31 10.98 1.28
C HIS A 432 31.59 10.14 1.17
N ALA A 433 32.72 10.79 0.88
CA ALA A 433 34.00 10.22 1.25
C ALA A 433 33.91 9.90 2.74
N ALA A 434 34.42 8.75 3.16
CA ALA A 434 34.60 8.46 4.57
C ALA A 434 35.24 9.70 5.20
N ALA A 435 34.62 10.23 6.26
CA ALA A 435 35.33 11.19 7.08
C ALA A 435 36.46 10.38 7.72
N ASP A 436 37.69 10.64 7.28
CA ASP A 436 38.86 10.36 8.09
C ASP A 436 38.74 11.20 9.36
N THR A 437 38.37 10.55 10.47
CA THR A 437 38.79 10.91 11.84
C THR A 437 38.76 9.69 12.71
#